data_AF-A0A8H9KTX4-F1
#
_entry.id   AF-A0A8H9KTX4-F1
#
_cell.length_a   1.000
_cell.length_b   1.000
_cell.length_c   1.000
_cell.angle_alpha   90.00
_cell.angle_beta   90.00
_cell.angle_gamma   90.00
#
_symmetry.space_group_name_H-M   'P 1'
#
loop_
_entity.id
_entity.type
_entity.pdbx_description
1 polymer ?
#
loop_
_entity_poly.entity_id
_entity_poly.type
_entity_poly.pdbx_seq_one_letter_code
_entity_poly.pdbx_strand_id
1 'polypeptide(L)'
;MAIRFTHIHLSGGTQHQHITHLWWVNPGTGATGDNTRAALVAWIEQGNAAFVGTGADRVQVGVVDPPSGPKYLRTYADRQWTNNLLALPRK
;
A
#
# COMPACT_ATOMS: atom_id res chain seq x y z
N MET A 1 -3.19 -1.94 -14.21
CA MET A 1 -3.00 -0.49 -13.90
C MET A 1 -2.00 -0.37 -12.74
N ALA A 2 -1.37 0.80 -12.53
CA ALA A 2 -0.46 1.01 -11.40
C ALA A 2 -0.77 2.30 -10.64
N ILE A 3 -0.70 2.26 -9.31
CA ILE A 3 -0.88 3.42 -8.43
C ILE A 3 0.30 3.57 -7.45
N ARG A 4 0.62 4.81 -7.09
CA ARG A 4 1.60 5.16 -6.06
C ARG A 4 0.88 5.58 -4.79
N PHE A 5 1.12 4.92 -3.67
CA PHE A 5 0.62 5.39 -2.37
C PHE A 5 1.37 6.62 -1.90
N THR A 6 0.64 7.58 -1.32
CA THR A 6 1.16 8.87 -0.87
C THR A 6 0.94 9.09 0.62
N HIS A 7 -0.16 8.60 1.18
CA HIS A 7 -0.51 8.74 2.59
C HIS A 7 -1.17 7.47 3.12
N ILE A 8 -1.12 7.29 4.44
CA ILE A 8 -1.82 6.22 5.16
C ILE A 8 -2.65 6.77 6.32
N HIS A 9 -3.71 6.05 6.66
CA HIS A 9 -4.43 6.22 7.92
C HIS A 9 -4.31 4.94 8.74
N LEU A 10 -4.00 5.10 10.02
CA LEU A 10 -3.82 4.01 10.98
C LEU A 10 -4.92 4.08 12.04
N SER A 11 -5.50 2.95 12.42
CA SER A 11 -6.44 2.86 13.54
C SER A 11 -6.20 1.61 14.38
N GLY A 12 -6.30 1.76 15.71
CA GLY A 12 -6.12 0.67 16.67
C GLY A 12 -4.68 0.16 16.82
N GLY A 13 -3.67 0.88 16.29
CA GLY A 13 -2.25 0.54 16.43
C GLY A 13 -1.36 1.23 15.39
N THR A 14 -0.06 0.88 15.34
CA THR A 14 0.96 1.54 14.51
C THR A 14 1.65 0.65 13.49
N GLN A 15 1.24 -0.61 13.39
CA GLN A 15 1.80 -1.61 12.47
C GLN A 15 1.00 -1.70 11.15
N HIS A 16 1.50 -2.43 10.15
CA HIS A 16 0.90 -2.51 8.80
C HIS A 16 -0.56 -3.00 8.80
N GLN A 17 -0.90 -3.94 9.68
CA GLN A 17 -2.27 -4.45 9.82
C GLN A 17 -3.24 -3.43 10.43
N HIS A 18 -2.74 -2.31 10.96
CA HIS A 18 -3.56 -1.21 11.46
C HIS A 18 -3.83 -0.15 10.41
N ILE A 19 -3.25 -0.28 9.21
CA ILE A 19 -3.55 0.63 8.11
C ILE A 19 -4.98 0.33 7.66
N THR A 20 -5.85 1.32 7.69
CA THR A 20 -7.27 1.17 7.33
C THR A 20 -7.61 1.90 6.04
N HIS A 21 -6.91 3.00 5.74
CA HIS A 21 -7.10 3.81 4.54
C HIS A 21 -5.75 4.18 3.91
N LEU A 22 -5.68 4.23 2.57
CA LEU A 22 -4.52 4.73 1.84
C LEU A 22 -4.96 5.69 0.73
N TRP A 23 -4.17 6.76 0.55
CA TRP A 23 -4.29 7.70 -0.57
C TRP A 23 -3.28 7.36 -1.64
N TRP A 24 -3.65 7.55 -2.89
CA TRP A 24 -2.85 7.19 -4.03
C TRP A 24 -2.96 8.18 -5.19
N VAL A 25 -1.99 8.10 -6.08
CA VAL A 25 -1.99 8.76 -7.39
C VAL A 25 -1.65 7.75 -8.48
N ASN A 26 -2.35 7.82 -9.62
CA ASN A 26 -1.97 7.11 -10.83
C ASN A 26 -0.93 7.97 -11.58
N PRO A 27 0.34 7.53 -11.67
CA PRO A 27 1.40 8.30 -12.31
C PRO A 27 1.19 8.48 -13.82
N GLY A 28 0.43 7.62 -14.48
CA GLY A 28 0.19 7.68 -15.92
C GLY A 28 -0.91 8.66 -16.31
N THR A 29 -1.86 8.93 -15.41
CA THR A 29 -3.02 9.81 -15.69
C THR A 29 -3.09 11.04 -14.79
N GLY A 30 -2.33 11.10 -13.71
CA GLY A 30 -2.43 12.12 -12.67
C GLY A 30 -3.67 11.97 -11.77
N ALA A 31 -4.53 10.97 -12.01
CA ALA A 31 -5.71 10.74 -11.19
C ALA A 31 -5.31 10.43 -9.73
N THR A 32 -6.05 10.97 -8.77
CA THR A 32 -5.84 10.72 -7.35
C THR A 32 -7.09 10.14 -6.72
N GLY A 33 -6.93 9.50 -5.57
CA GLY A 33 -8.05 9.00 -4.78
C GLY A 33 -7.58 8.34 -3.50
N ASP A 34 -8.53 7.80 -2.76
CA ASP A 34 -8.31 6.99 -1.58
C ASP A 34 -9.25 5.78 -1.56
N ASN A 35 -8.79 4.73 -0.91
CA ASN A 35 -9.54 3.49 -0.77
C ASN A 35 -9.17 2.78 0.54
N THR A 36 -10.13 2.04 1.09
CA THR A 36 -9.87 1.19 2.25
C THR A 36 -8.79 0.16 1.94
N ARG A 37 -8.08 -0.31 2.98
CA ARG A 37 -7.10 -1.40 2.82
C ARG A 37 -7.72 -2.62 2.13
N ALA A 38 -8.93 -3.00 2.53
CA ALA A 38 -9.61 -4.17 1.97
C ALA A 38 -9.88 -4.03 0.46
N ALA A 39 -10.35 -2.86 0.02
CA ALA A 39 -10.57 -2.59 -1.39
C ALA A 39 -9.25 -2.64 -2.20
N LEU A 40 -8.17 -2.08 -1.64
CA LEU A 40 -6.86 -2.09 -2.31
C LEU A 40 -6.21 -3.48 -2.35
N VAL A 41 -6.40 -4.29 -1.32
CA VAL A 41 -5.98 -5.71 -1.32
C VAL A 41 -6.66 -6.43 -2.48
N ALA A 42 -8.00 -6.37 -2.56
CA ALA A 42 -8.75 -7.03 -3.63
C ALA A 42 -8.33 -6.51 -5.03
N TRP A 43 -8.09 -5.20 -5.15
CA TRP A 43 -7.65 -4.59 -6.39
C TRP A 43 -6.25 -5.06 -6.84
N ILE A 44 -5.30 -5.25 -5.91
CA ILE A 44 -3.97 -5.82 -6.20
C ILE A 44 -4.09 -7.30 -6.59
N GLU A 45 -4.92 -8.08 -5.89
CA GLU A 45 -5.15 -9.49 -6.19
C GLU A 45 -5.79 -9.73 -7.58
N GLN A 46 -6.49 -8.73 -8.12
CA GLN A 46 -6.97 -8.72 -9.52
C GLN A 46 -5.86 -8.48 -10.56
N GLY A 47 -4.58 -8.43 -10.15
CA GLY A 47 -3.43 -8.26 -11.04
C GLY A 47 -3.00 -6.82 -11.25
N ASN A 48 -3.49 -5.88 -10.44
CA ASN A 48 -3.01 -4.50 -10.47
C ASN A 48 -1.78 -4.30 -9.58
N ALA A 49 -0.99 -3.26 -9.87
CA ALA A 49 0.25 -2.99 -9.17
C ALA A 49 0.14 -1.75 -8.28
N ALA A 50 0.74 -1.81 -7.09
CA ALA A 50 0.92 -0.65 -6.23
C ALA A 50 2.39 -0.52 -5.82
N PHE A 51 2.81 0.71 -5.52
CA PHE A 51 4.16 1.00 -5.08
C PHE A 51 4.22 2.27 -4.22
N VAL A 52 5.36 2.48 -3.57
CA VAL A 52 5.74 3.73 -2.89
C VAL A 52 6.99 4.30 -3.54
N GLY A 53 7.25 5.60 -3.34
CA GLY A 53 8.43 6.28 -3.90
C GLY A 53 8.29 6.64 -5.38
N THR A 54 9.40 7.10 -5.96
CA THR A 54 9.50 7.57 -7.36
C THR A 54 10.83 7.20 -7.97
N GLY A 55 10.88 7.04 -9.30
CA GLY A 55 12.13 6.79 -10.01
C GLY A 55 12.83 5.54 -9.49
N ALA A 56 14.12 5.68 -9.13
CA ALA A 56 14.94 4.60 -8.61
C ALA A 56 14.52 4.12 -7.19
N ASP A 57 13.89 4.97 -6.39
CA ASP A 57 13.45 4.65 -5.02
C ASP A 57 12.08 3.96 -4.98
N ARG A 58 11.59 3.50 -6.13
CA ARG A 58 10.29 2.85 -6.24
C ARG A 58 10.33 1.47 -5.59
N VAL A 59 9.47 1.25 -4.59
CA VAL A 59 9.33 -0.04 -3.91
C VAL A 59 7.93 -0.59 -4.11
N GLN A 60 7.83 -1.85 -4.56
CA GLN A 60 6.56 -2.51 -4.82
C GLN A 60 5.79 -2.76 -3.51
N VAL A 61 4.46 -2.70 -3.58
CA VAL A 61 3.57 -3.11 -2.49
C VAL A 61 2.92 -4.42 -2.84
N GLY A 62 2.97 -5.36 -1.90
CA GLY A 62 2.34 -6.66 -1.99
C GLY A 62 1.28 -6.84 -0.93
N VAL A 63 0.45 -7.86 -1.15
CA VAL A 63 -0.52 -8.35 -0.17
C VAL A 63 0.17 -9.36 0.72
N VAL A 64 0.03 -9.19 2.03
CA VAL A 64 0.41 -10.18 3.03
C VAL A 64 -0.86 -10.88 3.49
N ASP A 65 -0.83 -12.21 3.43
CA ASP A 65 -1.88 -13.10 3.91
C ASP A 65 -1.41 -13.80 5.20
N PRO A 66 -1.72 -13.24 6.39
CA PRO A 66 -1.31 -13.84 7.64
C PRO A 66 -2.14 -15.10 7.95
N PRO A 67 -1.59 -16.06 8.73
CA PRO A 67 -2.34 -17.25 9.15
C PRO A 67 -3.62 -16.95 9.93
N SER A 68 -3.71 -15.77 10.54
CA SER A 68 -4.88 -15.29 11.28
C SER A 68 -5.07 -13.79 11.06
N GLY A 69 -6.33 -13.37 10.92
CA GLY A 69 -6.69 -11.97 10.73
C GLY A 69 -6.79 -11.57 9.26
N PRO A 70 -7.18 -10.31 8.97
CA PRO A 70 -7.38 -9.86 7.60
C PRO A 70 -6.05 -9.61 6.88
N LYS A 71 -6.05 -9.85 5.57
CA LYS A 71 -4.96 -9.47 4.67
C LYS A 71 -4.61 -7.99 4.79
N TYR A 72 -3.34 -7.68 4.61
CA TYR A 72 -2.84 -6.31 4.66
C TYR A 72 -1.78 -6.01 3.62
N LEU A 73 -1.43 -4.73 3.49
CA LEU A 73 -0.46 -4.25 2.51
C LEU A 73 0.89 -4.00 3.17
N ARG A 74 1.96 -4.42 2.50
CA ARG A 74 3.33 -4.15 2.91
C ARG A 74 4.23 -3.96 1.71
N THR A 75 5.26 -3.14 1.87
CA THR A 75 6.26 -2.95 0.82
C THR A 75 7.18 -4.16 0.73
N TYR A 76 7.55 -4.53 -0.48
CA TYR A 76 8.35 -5.70 -0.81
C TYR A 76 9.48 -5.27 -1.75
N ALA A 77 10.72 -5.40 -1.28
CA ALA A 77 11.95 -5.11 -2.01
C ALA A 77 12.92 -6.27 -1.79
N ASP A 78 13.64 -6.71 -2.83
CA ASP A 78 14.70 -7.72 -2.70
C ASP A 78 14.31 -9.00 -1.94
N ARG A 79 13.05 -9.44 -2.15
CA ARG A 79 12.43 -10.57 -1.45
C ARG A 79 12.22 -10.38 0.06
N GLN A 80 12.36 -9.15 0.54
CA GLN A 80 12.16 -8.78 1.93
C GLN A 80 10.99 -7.82 2.07
N TRP A 81 10.19 -8.06 3.11
CA TRP A 81 9.12 -7.16 3.49
C TRP A 81 9.69 -5.98 4.29
N THR A 82 9.42 -4.75 3.86
CA THR A 82 9.96 -3.50 4.44
C THR A 82 8.87 -2.64 5.07
N ASN A 83 9.24 -1.50 5.65
CA ASN A 83 8.33 -0.61 6.39
C ASN A 83 8.04 0.71 5.65
N ASN A 84 8.35 0.80 4.36
CA ASN A 84 8.25 2.05 3.61
C ASN A 84 6.80 2.56 3.53
N LEU A 85 5.81 1.66 3.61
CA LEU A 85 4.39 2.05 3.72
C LEU A 85 4.11 2.84 5.02
N LEU A 86 4.71 2.43 6.15
CA LEU A 86 4.55 3.08 7.46
C LEU A 86 5.31 4.41 7.56
N ALA A 87 6.27 4.64 6.67
CA ALA A 87 7.02 5.90 6.57
C ALA A 87 6.25 6.98 5.79
N LEU A 88 5.13 6.64 5.14
CA LEU A 88 4.30 7.62 4.47
C LEU A 88 3.67 8.60 5.46
N PRO A 89 3.46 9.87 5.06
CA PRO A 89 2.71 10.82 5.85
C PRO A 89 1.33 10.28 6.25
N ARG A 90 0.88 10.67 7.44
CA ARG A 90 -0.41 10.24 8.00
C ARG A 90 -1.47 11.30 7.76
N LYS A 91 -2.71 10.84 7.50
CA LYS A 91 -3.88 11.70 7.35
C LYS A 91 -5.03 11.19 8.22
#